data_AF-A0A256ZE86-F1
#
_entry.id   AF-A0A256ZE86-F1
#
_cell.length_a   1.000
_cell.length_b   1.000
_cell.length_c   1.000
_cell.angle_alpha   90.00
_cell.angle_beta   90.00
_cell.angle_gamma   90.00
#
_symmetry.space_group_name_H-M   'P 1'
#
loop_
_entity.id
_entity.type
_entity.pdbx_description
1 polymer ?
#
loop_
_entity_poly.entity_id
_entity_poly.type
_entity_poly.pdbx_seq_one_letter_code
_entity_poly.pdbx_strand_id
1 'polypeptide(L)' 'MRRLGIVGGLSPGSTLLYYNYIIKGFRERFRSEKYPEVLIYSVSSGRVVELMSREILKALLRSSLKRLSR' A
#
# COMPACT_ATOMS: atom_id res chain seq x y z
N MET A 1 -16.19 -3.43 -8.99
CA MET A 1 -14.71 -3.61 -8.97
C MET A 1 -14.28 -3.93 -7.55
N ARG A 2 -13.25 -4.75 -7.36
CA ARG A 2 -12.72 -5.03 -6.01
C ARG A 2 -11.85 -3.86 -5.55
N ARG A 3 -11.95 -3.48 -4.26
CA ARG A 3 -11.07 -2.49 -3.62
C ARG A 3 -9.63 -3.02 -3.58
N LEU A 4 -8.67 -2.18 -3.94
CA LEU A 4 -7.24 -2.49 -3.83
C LEU A 4 -6.68 -1.98 -2.50
N GLY A 5 -5.94 -2.81 -1.78
CA GLY A 5 -5.23 -2.43 -0.56
C GLY A 5 -3.73 -2.32 -0.80
N ILE A 6 -3.10 -1.23 -0.36
CA ILE A 6 -1.64 -1.04 -0.40
C ILE A 6 -1.13 -0.90 1.03
N VAL A 7 -0.20 -1.77 1.45
CA VAL A 7 0.61 -1.51 2.64
C VAL A 7 1.87 -0.77 2.17
N GLY A 8 1.89 0.54 2.38
CA GLY A 8 2.92 1.44 1.89
C GLY A 8 3.76 2.05 3.02
N GLY A 9 4.49 3.12 2.71
CA GLY A 9 5.33 3.85 3.65
C GLY A 9 6.71 3.23 3.85
N LEU A 10 7.19 2.38 2.93
CA LEU A 10 8.48 1.67 3.00
C LEU A 10 9.31 1.81 1.71
N SER A 11 9.43 2.98 1.08
CA SER A 11 9.31 4.35 1.60
C SER A 11 8.03 5.08 1.16
N PRO A 12 7.74 6.29 1.68
CA PRO A 12 6.62 7.11 1.21
C PRO A 12 6.68 7.39 -0.31
N GLY A 13 7.86 7.71 -0.84
CA GLY A 13 8.05 7.98 -2.27
C GLY A 13 7.69 6.78 -3.15
N SER A 14 8.08 5.57 -2.75
CA SER A 14 7.71 4.35 -3.46
C SER A 14 6.19 4.11 -3.46
N THR A 15 5.50 4.48 -2.38
CA THR A 15 4.05 4.30 -2.28
C THR A 15 3.31 5.19 -3.27
N LEU A 16 3.75 6.45 -3.42
CA LEU A 16 3.23 7.37 -4.43
C LEU A 16 3.48 6.84 -5.84
N LEU A 17 4.69 6.33 -6.10
CA LEU A 17 5.03 5.74 -7.40
C LEU A 17 4.11 4.57 -7.76
N TYR A 18 3.86 3.66 -6.83
CA TYR A 18 2.94 2.53 -7.04
C TYR A 18 1.50 3.00 -7.29
N TYR A 19 1.01 3.98 -6.51
CA TYR A 19 -0.32 4.56 -6.75
C TYR A 19 -0.43 5.12 -8.17
N ASN A 20 0.55 5.91 -8.63
CA ASN A 20 0.56 6.48 -9.97
C ASN A 20 0.56 5.40 -11.07
N TYR A 21 1.32 4.31 -10.91
CA TYR A 21 1.30 3.20 -11.86
C TYR A 21 -0.04 2.48 -11.90
N ILE A 22 -0.72 2.31 -10.76
CA ILE A 22 -2.07 1.73 -10.70
C ILE A 22 -3.05 2.60 -11.48
N ILE A 23 -3.02 3.92 -11.26
CA ILE A 23 -3.89 4.86 -11.97
C ILE A 23 -3.62 4.86 -13.47
N LYS A 24 -2.36 4.92 -13.89
CA LYS A 24 -1.97 4.87 -15.31
C LYS A 24 -2.46 3.59 -15.97
N GLY A 25 -2.16 2.43 -15.38
CA GLY A 25 -2.59 1.14 -15.90
C GLY A 25 -4.11 0.94 -15.89
N PHE A 26 -4.83 1.59 -14.97
CA PHE A 26 -6.30 1.62 -14.98
C PHE A 26 -6.82 2.39 -16.20
N ARG A 27 -6.34 3.63 -16.39
CA ARG A 27 -6.75 4.48 -17.51
C ARG A 27 -6.49 3.83 -18.86
N GLU A 28 -5.31 3.22 -19.03
CA GLU A 28 -4.93 2.53 -20.26
C GLU A 28 -5.87 1.36 -20.61
N ARG A 29 -6.32 0.59 -19.62
CA ARG A 29 -7.20 -0.57 -19.83
C ARG A 29 -8.65 -0.20 -20.04
N PHE A 30 -9.15 0.77 -19.27
CA PHE A 30 -10.59 1.08 -19.23
C PHE A 30 -10.98 2.32 -20.01
N ARG A 31 -10.00 3.07 -20.55
CA ARG A 31 -10.21 4.34 -21.29
C ARG A 31 -11.18 5.28 -20.56
N SER A 32 -10.99 5.40 -19.25
CA SER A 32 -11.90 6.09 -18.34
C SER A 32 -11.14 7.07 -17.47
N GLU A 33 -11.75 8.23 -17.22
CA GLU A 33 -11.28 9.21 -16.22
C GLU A 33 -11.63 8.83 -14.77
N LYS A 34 -12.29 7.68 -14.58
CA LYS A 34 -12.52 7.13 -13.24
C LYS A 34 -11.23 6.56 -12.66
N TYR A 35 -11.23 6.36 -11.36
CA TYR A 35 -10.14 5.73 -10.63
C TYR A 35 -10.62 4.46 -9.92
N PRO A 36 -9.74 3.46 -9.73
CA PRO A 36 -10.05 2.33 -8.87
C PRO A 36 -10.14 2.82 -7.42
N GLU A 37 -10.96 2.13 -6.61
CA GLU A 37 -10.99 2.35 -5.17
C GLU A 37 -9.71 1.78 -4.54
N VAL A 38 -8.89 2.63 -3.90
CA VAL A 38 -7.61 2.25 -3.29
C VAL A 38 -7.58 2.68 -1.83
N LEU A 39 -7.25 1.76 -0.93
CA LEU A 39 -6.97 2.03 0.48
C LEU A 39 -5.46 1.86 0.74
N ILE A 40 -4.80 2.94 1.16
CA ILE A 40 -3.37 2.94 1.46
C ILE A 40 -3.17 2.96 2.98
N TYR A 41 -2.61 1.88 3.51
CA TYR A 41 -2.13 1.82 4.88
C TYR A 41 -0.62 2.11 4.91
N SER A 42 -0.25 3.36 5.18
CA SER A 42 1.14 3.80 5.21
C SER A 42 1.76 3.56 6.59
N VAL A 43 2.82 2.74 6.67
CA VAL A 43 3.59 2.52 7.89
C VAL A 43 4.79 3.45 7.96
N SER A 44 5.33 3.68 9.17
CA SER A 44 6.59 4.41 9.33
C SER A 44 7.78 3.54 8.91
N SER A 45 8.59 4.02 7.95
CA SER A 45 9.80 3.31 7.52
C SER A 45 10.80 3.10 8.66
N GLY A 46 11.00 4.11 9.50
CA GLY A 46 11.90 3.99 10.66
C GLY A 46 11.43 2.91 11.64
N ARG A 47 10.12 2.82 11.88
CA ARG A 47 9.55 1.76 12.73
C ARG A 47 9.75 0.37 12.12
N VAL A 48 9.68 0.24 10.80
CA VAL A 48 9.92 -1.05 10.14
C VAL A 48 11.38 -1.46 10.23
N VAL A 49 12.31 -0.53 10.05
CA VAL A 49 13.74 -0.80 10.23
C VAL A 49 14.03 -1.26 11.67
N GLU A 50 13.43 -0.61 12.67
CA GLU A 50 13.57 -1.03 14.08
C GLU A 50 12.98 -2.43 14.32
N LEU A 51 11.84 -2.75 13.72
CA LEU A 51 11.20 -4.06 13.91
C LEU A 51 11.89 -5.19 13.15
N MET A 52 12.64 -4.86 12.09
CA MET A 52 13.49 -5.82 11.40
C MET A 52 14.64 -6.28 12.27
N SER A 53 15.30 -5.38 13.01
CA SER A 53 16.39 -5.75 13.93
C SER A 53 15.91 -6.56 15.14
N ARG A 54 14.60 -6.52 15.42
CA ARG A 54 13.95 -7.28 16.50
C ARG A 54 13.24 -8.56 16.04
N GLU A 55 13.29 -8.91 14.75
CA GLU A 55 12.58 -10.06 14.14
C GLU A 55 11.03 -10.05 14.26
N ILE A 56 10.42 -8.89 14.57
CA ILE A 56 8.96 -8.78 14.84
C ILE A 56 8.16 -8.29 13.61
N LEU A 57 8.82 -8.00 12.49
CA LEU A 57 8.21 -7.43 11.27
C LEU A 57 6.92 -8.16 10.82
N LYS A 58 6.89 -9.49 10.92
CA LYS A 58 5.74 -10.31 10.51
C LYS A 58 4.46 -9.95 11.26
N ALA A 59 4.55 -9.60 12.55
CA ALA A 59 3.41 -9.20 13.34
C ALA A 59 2.82 -7.85 12.88
N LEU A 60 3.69 -6.89 12.55
CA LEU A 60 3.28 -5.61 11.99
C LEU A 60 2.53 -5.82 10.67
N LEU A 61 3.12 -6.56 9.73
CA LEU A 61 2.50 -6.83 8.43
C LEU A 61 1.12 -7.48 8.58
N ARG A 62 0.98 -8.48 9.45
CA ARG A 62 -0.31 -9.11 9.75
C ARG A 62 -1.33 -8.11 10.30
N SER A 63 -0.92 -7.23 11.19
CA SER A 63 -1.82 -6.21 11.75
C SER A 63 -2.28 -5.21 10.69
N SER A 64 -1.39 -4.84 9.75
CA SER A 64 -1.70 -3.95 8.64
C SER A 64 -2.69 -4.58 7.67
N LEU A 65 -2.49 -5.85 7.33
CA LEU A 65 -3.43 -6.61 6.50
C LEU A 65 -4.82 -6.72 7.14
N LYS A 66 -4.90 -7.00 8.45
CA LYS A 66 -6.18 -7.03 9.19
C LYS A 66 -6.93 -5.69 9.15
N ARG A 67 -6.21 -4.57 9.07
CA ARG A 67 -6.83 -3.24 8.94
C ARG A 67 -7.36 -2.97 7.54
N LEU A 68 -6.70 -3.50 6.52
CA LEU A 68 -7.16 -3.39 5.12
C LEU A 68 -8.35 -4.31 4.81
N SER A 69 -8.56 -5.37 5.59
CA SER A 69 -9.67 -6.31 5.41
C SER A 69 -10.95 -5.93 6.16
N ARG A 70 -10.98 -4.78 6.83
CA ARG A 70 -12.18 -4.21 7.45
C ARG A 70 -12.84 -3.23 6.47
#